data_AF-A0A382K8Y2-F1
#
_entry.id   AF-A0A382K8Y2-F1
#
_cell.length_a   1.000
_cell.length_b   1.000
_cell.length_c   1.000
_cell.angle_alpha   90.00
_cell.angle_beta   90.00
_cell.angle_gamma   90.00
#
_symmetry.space_group_name_H-M   'P 1'
#
loop_
_entity.id
_entity.type
_entity.pdbx_description
1 polymer ?
#
loop_
_entity_poly.entity_id
_entity_poly.type
_entity_poly.pdbx_seq_one_letter_code
_entity_poly.pdbx_strand_id
1 'polypeptide(L)'
;MRQIDFTSSEFDQLKYERFHHPHLRVQKKMETLLLKSNQIPHHKICEIVGISESTLCRYLHSFEEGGIVQLKEIHFHQPQSALALFRSSLEFYLEDHPPKNAKEAAALIEEITGIKRSTGQIRTYMKSIGMKCRKVGMIPAKADSEKQKEFREQRIEPTLEEAKKKKGSSIFSMPLILCWLLFLDSCGHLPVFLSRLQRVENASTFWGR
;
A
#
# COMPACT_ATOMS: atom_id res chain seq x y z
N MET A 1 -42.24 -17.55 -6.09
CA MET A 1 -41.25 -18.34 -6.86
C MET A 1 -41.18 -17.75 -8.25
N ARG A 2 -40.04 -17.16 -8.66
CA ARG A 2 -39.90 -16.57 -10.00
C ARG A 2 -39.78 -17.69 -11.03
N GLN A 3 -40.52 -17.60 -12.13
CA GLN A 3 -40.38 -18.48 -13.28
C GLN A 3 -39.60 -17.72 -14.34
N ILE A 4 -38.53 -18.34 -14.85
CA ILE A 4 -37.66 -17.76 -15.87
C ILE A 4 -37.59 -18.82 -16.97
N ASP A 5 -37.91 -18.40 -18.19
CA ASP A 5 -37.78 -19.23 -19.36
C ASP A 5 -36.38 -19.06 -19.93
N PHE A 6 -35.72 -20.17 -20.26
CA PHE A 6 -34.39 -20.19 -20.84
C PHE A 6 -34.48 -20.65 -22.29
N THR A 7 -33.79 -19.96 -23.18
CA THR A 7 -33.63 -20.44 -24.56
C THR A 7 -32.64 -21.62 -24.61
N SER A 8 -32.72 -22.45 -25.65
CA SER A 8 -31.80 -23.58 -25.83
C SER A 8 -30.34 -23.12 -25.93
N SER A 9 -30.10 -21.99 -26.63
CA SER A 9 -28.77 -21.40 -26.76
C SER A 9 -28.18 -20.96 -25.41
N GLU A 10 -29.00 -20.33 -24.56
CA GLU A 10 -28.56 -19.91 -23.23
C GLU A 10 -28.25 -21.12 -22.34
N PHE A 11 -29.03 -22.18 -22.44
CA PHE A 11 -28.81 -23.40 -21.68
C PHE A 11 -27.45 -24.05 -21.99
N ASP A 12 -27.09 -24.14 -23.27
CA ASP A 12 -25.79 -24.68 -23.68
C ASP A 12 -24.63 -23.77 -23.25
N GLN A 13 -24.85 -22.45 -23.31
CA GLN A 13 -23.87 -21.49 -22.83
C GLN A 13 -23.65 -21.60 -21.30
N LEU A 14 -24.72 -21.71 -20.51
CA LEU A 14 -24.64 -21.94 -19.06
C LEU A 14 -23.86 -23.22 -18.71
N LYS A 15 -24.11 -24.31 -19.46
CA LYS A 15 -23.39 -25.58 -19.28
C LYS A 15 -21.89 -25.44 -19.56
N TYR A 16 -21.53 -24.76 -20.64
CA TYR A 16 -20.14 -24.56 -21.02
C TYR A 16 -19.42 -23.66 -20.00
N GLU A 17 -20.01 -22.51 -19.66
CA GLU A 17 -19.38 -21.51 -18.80
C GLU A 17 -19.23 -21.97 -17.34
N ARG A 18 -20.08 -22.89 -16.88
CA ARG A 18 -19.96 -23.52 -15.55
C ARG A 18 -18.56 -24.10 -15.29
N PHE A 19 -17.88 -24.62 -16.32
CA PHE A 19 -16.54 -25.21 -16.15
C PHE A 19 -15.41 -24.35 -16.74
N HIS A 20 -15.71 -23.51 -17.74
CA HIS A 20 -14.68 -22.83 -18.53
C HIS A 20 -14.47 -21.36 -18.16
N HIS A 21 -15.36 -20.74 -17.37
CA HIS A 21 -15.18 -19.35 -16.99
C HIS A 21 -14.02 -19.20 -15.98
N PRO A 22 -13.08 -18.25 -16.12
CA PRO A 22 -11.90 -18.14 -15.25
C PRO A 22 -12.24 -17.88 -13.78
N HIS A 23 -13.37 -17.25 -13.50
CA HIS A 23 -13.76 -16.84 -12.17
C HIS A 23 -14.79 -17.78 -11.50
N LEU A 24 -14.42 -18.39 -10.36
CA LEU A 24 -15.27 -19.35 -9.61
C LEU A 24 -16.66 -18.82 -9.24
N ARG A 25 -16.78 -17.55 -8.83
CA ARG A 25 -18.11 -16.95 -8.53
C ARG A 25 -19.06 -16.97 -9.72
N VAL A 26 -18.56 -16.78 -10.94
CA VAL A 26 -19.40 -16.79 -12.14
C VAL A 26 -19.76 -18.23 -12.50
N GLN A 27 -18.82 -19.18 -12.41
CA GLN A 27 -19.13 -20.62 -12.53
C GLN A 27 -20.27 -21.03 -11.60
N LYS A 28 -20.23 -20.60 -10.33
CA LYS A 28 -21.28 -20.84 -9.34
C LYS A 28 -22.62 -20.20 -9.71
N LYS A 29 -22.62 -18.98 -10.27
CA LYS A 29 -23.84 -18.34 -10.82
C LYS A 29 -24.43 -19.16 -11.97
N MET A 30 -23.58 -19.63 -12.90
CA MET A 30 -24.01 -20.44 -14.05
C MET A 30 -24.64 -21.76 -13.60
N GLU A 31 -24.02 -22.44 -12.63
CA GLU A 31 -24.58 -23.65 -12.03
C GLU A 31 -25.94 -23.38 -11.37
N THR A 32 -26.07 -22.28 -10.63
CA THR A 32 -27.33 -21.90 -9.97
C THR A 32 -28.47 -21.75 -10.98
N LEU A 33 -28.22 -21.10 -12.11
CA LEU A 33 -29.24 -20.93 -13.15
C LEU A 33 -29.50 -22.20 -13.95
N LEU A 34 -28.48 -23.03 -14.16
CA LEU A 34 -28.66 -24.34 -14.76
C LEU A 34 -29.57 -25.23 -13.90
N LEU A 35 -29.46 -25.18 -12.58
CA LEU A 35 -30.39 -25.89 -11.68
C LEU A 35 -31.80 -25.28 -11.74
N LYS A 36 -31.88 -23.96 -11.91
CA LYS A 36 -33.16 -23.26 -12.06
C LYS A 36 -33.89 -23.64 -13.36
N SER A 37 -33.17 -23.77 -14.47
CA SER A 37 -33.74 -24.17 -15.76
C SER A 37 -34.24 -25.63 -15.75
N ASN A 38 -33.63 -26.49 -14.93
CA ASN A 38 -34.12 -27.83 -14.62
C ASN A 38 -35.32 -27.87 -13.65
N GLN A 39 -35.98 -26.72 -13.41
CA GLN A 39 -37.19 -26.57 -12.58
C GLN A 39 -37.05 -27.03 -11.12
N ILE A 40 -35.82 -27.07 -10.58
CA ILE A 40 -35.55 -27.42 -9.18
C ILE A 40 -36.10 -26.31 -8.26
N PRO A 41 -36.72 -26.64 -7.11
CA PRO A 41 -37.22 -25.65 -6.18
C PRO A 41 -36.08 -24.86 -5.50
N HIS A 42 -36.34 -23.60 -5.16
CA HIS A 42 -35.32 -22.66 -4.67
C HIS A 42 -34.56 -23.17 -3.43
N HIS A 43 -35.28 -23.74 -2.45
CA HIS A 43 -34.65 -24.27 -1.24
C HIS A 43 -33.59 -25.34 -1.56
N LYS A 44 -33.87 -26.21 -2.54
CA LYS A 44 -32.96 -27.30 -2.92
C LYS A 44 -31.78 -26.77 -3.72
N ILE A 45 -31.98 -25.75 -4.57
CA ILE A 45 -30.87 -25.06 -5.25
C ILE A 45 -29.94 -24.42 -4.22
N CYS A 46 -30.49 -23.72 -3.23
CA CYS A 46 -29.73 -23.09 -2.15
C CYS A 46 -28.91 -24.10 -1.35
N GLU A 47 -29.48 -25.28 -1.08
CA GLU A 47 -28.81 -26.40 -0.40
C GLU A 47 -27.67 -26.98 -1.24
N ILE A 48 -27.92 -27.29 -2.52
CA ILE A 48 -26.93 -27.89 -3.43
C ILE A 48 -25.74 -26.95 -3.65
N VAL A 49 -26.02 -25.68 -3.92
CA VAL A 49 -25.00 -24.69 -4.28
C VAL A 49 -24.37 -24.05 -3.03
N GLY A 50 -25.01 -24.16 -1.87
CA GLY A 50 -24.58 -23.50 -0.62
C GLY A 50 -24.66 -21.98 -0.73
N ILE A 51 -25.86 -21.45 -0.99
CA ILE A 51 -26.15 -20.01 -1.05
C ILE A 51 -27.43 -19.67 -0.28
N SER A 52 -27.58 -18.42 0.15
CA SER A 52 -28.83 -17.93 0.72
C SER A 52 -29.89 -17.70 -0.37
N GLU A 53 -31.17 -17.75 0.02
CA GLU A 53 -32.28 -17.43 -0.88
C GLU A 53 -32.21 -16.00 -1.44
N SER A 54 -31.72 -15.05 -0.65
CA SER A 54 -31.48 -13.67 -1.11
C SER A 54 -30.42 -13.60 -2.21
N THR A 55 -29.38 -14.42 -2.14
CA THR A 55 -28.33 -14.49 -3.17
C THR A 55 -28.88 -15.11 -4.46
N LEU A 56 -29.67 -16.18 -4.34
CA LEU A 56 -30.37 -16.79 -5.48
C LEU A 56 -31.27 -15.76 -6.18
N CYS A 57 -32.10 -15.04 -5.43
CA CYS A 57 -32.97 -13.98 -5.97
C CYS A 57 -32.18 -12.87 -6.69
N ARG A 58 -30.98 -12.52 -6.21
CA ARG A 58 -30.11 -11.54 -6.87
C ARG A 58 -29.54 -12.07 -8.18
N TYR A 59 -29.17 -13.35 -8.24
CA TYR A 59 -28.69 -13.96 -9.49
C TYR A 59 -29.79 -14.03 -10.54
N LEU A 60 -31.00 -14.41 -10.13
CA LEU A 60 -32.17 -14.42 -11.01
C LEU A 60 -32.48 -13.03 -11.57
N HIS A 61 -32.48 -12.00 -10.71
CA HIS A 61 -32.66 -10.61 -11.14
C HIS A 61 -31.60 -10.16 -12.13
N SER A 62 -30.32 -10.45 -11.84
CA SER A 62 -29.20 -10.12 -12.72
C SER A 62 -29.33 -10.76 -14.10
N PHE A 63 -29.93 -11.95 -14.18
CA PHE A 63 -30.20 -12.61 -15.46
C PHE A 63 -31.40 -11.99 -16.19
N GLU A 64 -32.47 -11.63 -15.48
CA GLU A 64 -33.63 -10.94 -16.06
C GLU A 64 -33.26 -9.58 -16.66
N GLU A 65 -32.32 -8.85 -16.05
CA GLU A 65 -31.91 -7.51 -16.50
C GLU A 65 -31.01 -7.52 -17.75
N GLY A 66 -30.10 -8.50 -17.87
CA GLY A 66 -29.08 -8.46 -18.92
C GLY A 66 -28.50 -9.83 -19.30
N GLY A 67 -29.23 -10.89 -19.00
CA GLY A 67 -28.92 -12.26 -19.40
C GLY A 67 -27.57 -12.77 -18.88
N ILE A 68 -26.92 -13.59 -19.71
CA ILE A 68 -25.63 -14.22 -19.37
C ILE A 68 -24.50 -13.19 -19.25
N VAL A 69 -24.56 -12.10 -20.02
CA VAL A 69 -23.56 -11.03 -19.99
C VAL A 69 -23.50 -10.39 -18.60
N GLN A 70 -24.67 -10.00 -18.06
CA GLN A 70 -24.77 -9.39 -16.74
C GLN A 70 -24.33 -10.33 -15.61
N LEU A 71 -24.54 -11.65 -15.75
CA LEU A 71 -24.07 -12.63 -14.76
C LEU A 71 -22.56 -12.73 -14.68
N LYS A 72 -21.87 -12.55 -15.80
CA LYS A 72 -20.40 -12.54 -15.84
C LYS A 72 -19.82 -11.33 -15.14
N GLU A 73 -20.59 -10.27 -14.96
CA GLU A 73 -20.14 -9.10 -14.24
C GLU A 73 -19.91 -9.41 -12.76
N ILE A 74 -18.71 -9.07 -12.31
CA ILE A 74 -18.30 -9.16 -10.91
C ILE A 74 -17.77 -7.79 -10.51
N HIS A 75 -18.54 -7.10 -9.68
CA HIS A 75 -18.09 -5.85 -9.09
C HIS A 75 -17.41 -6.15 -7.75
N PHE A 76 -16.09 -6.02 -7.73
CA PHE A 76 -15.34 -5.98 -6.49
C PHE A 76 -15.42 -4.58 -5.90
N HIS A 77 -15.75 -4.49 -4.62
CA HIS A 77 -15.69 -3.22 -3.92
C HIS A 77 -14.23 -2.78 -3.79
N GLN A 78 -13.84 -1.78 -4.58
CA GLN A 78 -12.52 -1.16 -4.56
C GLN A 78 -12.68 0.34 -4.31
N PRO A 79 -12.85 0.75 -3.04
CA PRO A 79 -13.10 2.14 -2.72
C PRO A 79 -11.88 2.99 -3.08
N GLN A 80 -12.04 3.89 -4.04
CA GLN A 80 -11.03 4.90 -4.35
C GLN A 80 -11.19 6.10 -3.42
N SER A 81 -10.10 6.51 -2.77
CA SER A 81 -10.11 7.71 -1.92
C SER A 81 -10.11 8.97 -2.78
N ALA A 82 -10.81 10.03 -2.37
CA ALA A 82 -10.73 11.34 -3.02
C ALA A 82 -9.27 11.88 -3.11
N LEU A 83 -8.42 11.50 -2.14
CA LEU A 83 -6.98 11.81 -2.15
C LEU A 83 -6.19 11.11 -3.28
N ALA A 84 -6.79 10.15 -3.99
CA ALA A 84 -6.16 9.50 -5.13
C ALA A 84 -6.00 10.45 -6.32
N LEU A 85 -6.90 11.43 -6.46
CA LEU A 85 -6.82 12.45 -7.51
C LEU A 85 -5.57 13.32 -7.37
N PHE A 86 -5.16 13.60 -6.13
CA PHE A 86 -4.02 14.45 -5.78
C PHE A 86 -2.74 13.67 -5.51
N ARG A 87 -2.69 12.39 -5.90
CA ARG A 87 -1.60 11.48 -5.52
C ARG A 87 -0.23 12.01 -5.95
N SER A 88 -0.08 12.43 -7.19
CA SER A 88 1.18 12.93 -7.74
C SER A 88 1.66 14.20 -7.03
N SER A 89 0.76 15.18 -6.87
CA SER A 89 1.08 16.45 -6.20
C SER A 89 1.45 16.25 -4.73
N LEU A 90 0.72 15.40 -4.00
CA LEU A 90 1.00 15.09 -2.61
C LEU A 90 2.27 14.25 -2.44
N GLU A 91 2.57 13.35 -3.37
CA GLU A 91 3.80 12.57 -3.36
C GLU A 91 5.03 13.47 -3.47
N PHE A 92 5.04 14.40 -4.44
CA PHE A 92 6.13 15.37 -4.60
C PHE A 92 6.30 16.25 -3.36
N TYR A 93 5.20 16.78 -2.82
CA TYR A 93 5.25 17.65 -1.65
C TYR A 93 5.74 16.93 -0.37
N LEU A 94 5.27 15.70 -0.14
CA LEU A 94 5.64 14.92 1.04
C LEU A 94 7.08 14.36 0.96
N GLU A 95 7.65 14.26 -0.24
CA GLU A 95 9.06 13.95 -0.43
C GLU A 95 9.97 15.13 -0.03
N ASP A 96 9.61 16.35 -0.40
CA ASP A 96 10.36 17.56 -0.04
C ASP A 96 10.18 17.92 1.45
N HIS A 97 8.99 17.69 1.99
CA HIS A 97 8.62 18.01 3.37
C HIS A 97 8.08 16.79 4.13
N PRO A 98 8.96 15.87 4.57
CA PRO A 98 8.55 14.68 5.32
C PRO A 98 7.92 15.06 6.67
N PRO A 99 6.63 14.73 6.91
CA PRO A 99 5.96 15.11 8.14
C PRO A 99 6.48 14.30 9.34
N LYS A 100 6.54 14.94 10.52
CA LYS A 100 7.00 14.29 11.75
C LYS A 100 5.94 13.41 12.37
N ASN A 101 4.65 13.65 12.10
CA ASN A 101 3.56 12.86 12.68
C ASN A 101 2.39 12.71 11.71
N ALA A 102 1.56 11.70 11.92
CA ALA A 102 0.34 11.52 11.12
C ALA A 102 -0.68 12.67 11.30
N LYS A 103 -0.63 13.39 12.44
CA LYS A 103 -1.45 14.59 12.67
C LYS A 103 -1.00 15.76 11.82
N GLU A 104 0.31 15.97 11.75
CA GLU A 104 0.92 17.01 10.91
C GLU A 104 0.68 16.71 9.43
N ALA A 105 0.84 15.45 9.01
CA ALA A 105 0.49 15.01 7.67
C ALA A 105 -0.99 15.27 7.33
N ALA A 106 -1.90 15.06 8.28
CA ALA A 106 -3.32 15.33 8.08
C ALA A 106 -3.60 16.82 7.86
N ALA A 107 -2.97 17.70 8.66
CA ALA A 107 -3.10 19.15 8.50
C ALA A 107 -2.55 19.62 7.14
N LEU A 108 -1.36 19.17 6.75
CA LEU A 108 -0.76 19.51 5.45
C LEU A 108 -1.63 19.06 4.27
N ILE A 109 -2.17 17.84 4.33
CA ILE A 109 -3.06 17.33 3.28
C ILE A 109 -4.35 18.13 3.22
N GLU A 110 -4.90 18.54 4.37
CA GLU A 110 -6.09 19.39 4.45
C GLU A 110 -5.82 20.79 3.86
N GLU A 111 -4.65 21.39 4.10
CA GLU A 111 -4.26 22.69 3.52
C GLU A 111 -4.11 22.62 1.99
N ILE A 112 -3.49 21.56 1.48
CA ILE A 112 -3.21 21.42 0.04
C ILE A 112 -4.45 21.01 -0.75
N THR A 113 -5.27 20.11 -0.19
CA THR A 113 -6.39 19.50 -0.94
C THR A 113 -7.76 19.96 -0.48
N GLY A 114 -7.87 20.63 0.68
CA GLY A 114 -9.14 20.95 1.34
C GLY A 114 -9.86 19.73 1.92
N ILE A 115 -9.30 18.52 1.81
CA ILE A 115 -9.96 17.27 2.19
C ILE A 115 -9.49 16.84 3.59
N LYS A 116 -10.43 16.88 4.54
CA LYS A 116 -10.19 16.38 5.90
C LYS A 116 -10.38 14.87 5.99
N ARG A 117 -9.42 14.17 6.62
CA ARG A 117 -9.46 12.71 6.88
C ARG A 117 -8.95 12.37 8.27
N SER A 118 -9.33 11.20 8.77
CA SER A 118 -8.83 10.72 10.07
C SER A 118 -7.34 10.36 9.99
N THR A 119 -6.63 10.47 11.12
CA THR A 119 -5.19 10.17 11.20
C THR A 119 -4.86 8.72 10.78
N GLY A 120 -5.75 7.77 11.06
CA GLY A 120 -5.62 6.38 10.62
C GLY A 120 -5.69 6.24 9.09
N GLN A 121 -6.64 6.93 8.45
CA GLN A 121 -6.77 6.93 6.99
C GLN A 121 -5.57 7.60 6.32
N ILE A 122 -5.11 8.73 6.87
CA ILE A 122 -3.88 9.40 6.39
C ILE A 122 -2.67 8.46 6.52
N ARG A 123 -2.54 7.72 7.62
CA ARG A 123 -1.47 6.73 7.79
C ARG A 123 -1.50 5.64 6.72
N THR A 124 -2.68 5.12 6.40
CA THR A 124 -2.86 4.12 5.35
C THR A 124 -2.51 4.69 3.97
N TYR A 125 -2.90 5.94 3.71
CA TYR A 125 -2.58 6.67 2.48
C TYR A 125 -1.07 6.91 2.33
N MET A 126 -0.39 7.40 3.37
CA MET A 126 1.06 7.58 3.36
C MET A 126 1.80 6.27 3.05
N LYS A 127 1.34 5.16 3.63
CA LYS A 127 1.88 3.82 3.31
C LYS A 127 1.61 3.41 1.87
N SER A 128 0.46 3.75 1.28
CA SER A 128 0.15 3.41 -0.11
C SER A 128 0.96 4.23 -1.13
N ILE A 129 1.42 5.42 -0.74
CA ILE A 129 2.43 6.22 -1.46
C ILE A 129 3.85 5.66 -1.25
N GLY A 130 4.07 4.73 -0.32
CA GLY A 130 5.39 4.13 -0.08
C GLY A 130 6.19 4.80 1.05
N MET A 131 5.60 5.75 1.79
CA MET A 131 6.21 6.31 2.99
C MET A 131 6.24 5.26 4.11
N LYS A 132 7.35 5.18 4.82
CA LYS A 132 7.52 4.26 5.96
C LYS A 132 7.76 5.03 7.25
N CYS A 133 7.17 4.55 8.34
CA CYS A 133 7.54 5.02 9.67
C CYS A 133 8.99 4.61 9.93
N ARG A 134 9.86 5.57 10.27
CA ARG A 134 11.23 5.30 10.67
C ARG A 134 11.33 5.20 12.19
N LYS A 135 12.12 4.24 12.67
CA LYS A 135 12.42 4.13 14.08
C LYS A 135 13.38 5.26 14.44
N VAL A 136 12.91 6.21 15.22
CA VAL A 136 13.76 7.25 15.80
C VAL A 136 14.56 6.65 16.96
N GLY A 137 15.85 6.96 17.02
CA GLY A 137 16.69 6.60 18.15
C GLY A 137 16.26 7.38 19.39
N MET A 138 16.19 6.72 20.54
CA MET A 138 15.95 7.41 21.80
C MET A 138 17.24 8.12 22.20
N ILE A 139 17.20 9.44 22.35
CA ILE A 139 18.29 10.19 22.97
C ILE A 139 18.29 9.82 24.46
N PRO A 140 19.41 9.35 25.03
CA PRO A 140 19.47 9.00 26.45
C PRO A 140 19.02 10.17 27.32
N ALA A 141 18.15 9.94 28.30
CA ALA A 141 17.55 11.00 29.13
C ALA A 141 18.58 11.87 29.91
N LYS A 142 19.82 11.40 30.04
CA LYS A 142 20.93 12.11 30.68
C LYS A 142 21.80 12.92 29.71
N ALA A 143 21.46 12.95 28.42
CA ALA A 143 22.19 13.70 27.42
C ALA A 143 21.93 15.20 27.58
N ASP A 144 22.95 15.94 27.99
CA ASP A 144 22.92 17.39 28.10
C ASP A 144 23.21 18.02 26.72
N SER A 145 22.22 18.70 26.16
CA SER A 145 22.28 19.21 24.77
C SER A 145 23.30 20.33 24.60
N GLU A 146 23.51 21.15 25.62
CA GLU A 146 24.46 22.27 25.58
C GLU A 146 25.89 21.75 25.64
N LYS A 147 26.19 20.84 26.59
CA LYS A 147 27.51 20.20 26.69
C LYS A 147 27.88 19.39 25.44
N GLN A 148 26.90 18.78 24.78
CA GLN A 148 27.14 18.07 23.50
C GLN A 148 27.44 19.02 22.34
N LYS A 149 26.80 20.20 22.30
CA LYS A 149 27.12 21.24 21.31
C LYS A 149 28.53 21.78 21.53
N GLU A 150 28.86 22.14 22.76
CA GLU A 150 30.21 22.60 23.12
C GLU A 150 31.27 21.55 22.77
N PHE A 151 31.02 20.27 23.05
CA PHE A 151 31.95 19.19 22.68
C PHE A 151 32.08 19.05 21.15
N ARG A 152 31.01 19.22 20.39
CA ARG A 152 31.05 19.17 18.92
C ARG A 152 31.90 20.30 18.36
N GLU A 153 31.64 21.53 18.78
CA GLU A 153 32.30 22.74 18.29
C GLU A 153 33.77 22.80 18.74
N GLN A 154 34.07 22.47 20.00
CA GLN A 154 35.42 22.63 20.55
C GLN A 154 36.35 21.45 20.25
N ARG A 155 35.82 20.23 20.11
CA ARG A 155 36.65 19.01 19.94
C ARG A 155 36.48 18.39 18.56
N ILE A 156 35.25 18.17 18.12
CA ILE A 156 35.01 17.36 16.91
C ILE A 156 35.32 18.16 15.64
N GLU A 157 34.76 19.35 15.48
CA GLU A 157 34.94 20.20 14.31
C GLU A 157 36.40 20.56 14.02
N PRO A 158 37.22 21.02 14.99
CA PRO A 158 38.64 21.29 14.73
C PRO A 158 39.43 20.03 14.37
N THR A 159 39.13 18.89 15.01
CA THR A 159 39.79 17.61 14.67
C THR A 159 39.44 17.16 13.24
N LEU A 160 38.20 17.41 12.80
CA LEU A 160 37.78 17.13 11.42
C LEU A 160 38.46 18.06 10.41
N GLU A 161 38.63 19.34 10.73
CA GLU A 161 39.36 20.28 9.88
C GLU A 161 40.85 19.96 9.78
N GLU A 162 41.48 19.61 10.90
CA GLU A 162 42.88 19.15 10.93
C GLU A 162 43.06 17.86 10.13
N ALA A 163 42.13 16.91 10.24
CA ALA A 163 42.12 15.68 9.45
C ALA A 163 41.87 15.92 7.96
N LYS A 164 41.07 16.94 7.59
CA LYS A 164 40.89 17.36 6.19
C LYS A 164 42.15 18.04 5.64
N LYS A 165 42.87 18.82 6.45
CA LYS A 165 44.13 19.51 6.10
C LYS A 165 45.32 18.54 6.00
N LYS A 166 45.47 17.62 6.94
CA LYS A 166 46.40 16.48 6.86
C LYS A 166 45.76 15.40 5.98
N LYS A 167 45.83 15.55 4.65
CA LYS A 167 45.33 14.55 3.67
C LYS A 167 45.48 13.11 4.18
N GLY A 168 44.38 12.51 4.65
CA GLY A 168 44.23 11.06 4.77
C GLY A 168 44.59 10.35 6.08
N SER A 169 44.54 10.97 7.26
CA SER A 169 44.66 10.19 8.52
C SER A 169 43.73 10.64 9.64
N SER A 170 42.42 10.48 9.42
CA SER A 170 41.46 10.29 10.51
C SER A 170 41.24 8.80 10.71
N ILE A 171 42.11 8.15 11.48
CA ILE A 171 41.87 6.79 11.95
C ILE A 171 41.08 6.93 13.26
N PHE A 172 39.77 7.18 13.15
CA PHE A 172 38.85 6.62 14.13
C PHE A 172 38.88 5.11 13.88
N SER A 173 39.60 4.36 14.70
CA SER A 173 39.68 2.90 14.60
C SER A 173 38.27 2.28 14.65
N MET A 174 37.71 1.98 13.48
CA MET A 174 36.60 1.05 13.28
C MET A 174 36.96 0.13 12.09
N PRO A 175 37.76 -0.94 12.34
CA PRO A 175 38.44 -1.69 11.28
C PRO A 175 37.54 -2.52 10.37
N LEU A 176 36.21 -2.52 10.59
CA LEU A 176 35.24 -3.26 9.76
C LEU A 176 34.55 -2.40 8.70
N ILE A 177 34.44 -1.09 8.90
CA ILE A 177 33.64 -0.21 8.02
C ILE A 177 34.42 0.14 6.74
N LEU A 178 35.74 0.28 6.83
CA LEU A 178 36.59 0.62 5.68
C LEU A 178 36.66 -0.52 4.64
N CYS A 179 36.71 -1.78 5.11
CA CYS A 179 36.72 -2.95 4.24
C CYS A 179 35.38 -3.14 3.52
N TRP A 180 34.27 -2.77 4.17
CA TRP A 180 32.93 -2.81 3.59
C TRP A 180 32.70 -1.70 2.55
N LEU A 181 33.23 -0.50 2.80
CA LEU A 181 33.14 0.62 1.85
C LEU A 181 33.90 0.36 0.55
N LEU A 182 35.11 -0.21 0.63
CA LEU A 182 35.89 -0.61 -0.54
C LEU A 182 35.21 -1.75 -1.32
N PHE A 183 34.54 -2.67 -0.62
CA PHE A 183 33.75 -3.74 -1.25
C PHE A 183 32.48 -3.20 -1.96
N LEU A 184 31.80 -2.24 -1.34
CA LEU A 184 30.61 -1.58 -1.91
C LEU A 184 30.94 -0.70 -3.14
N ASP A 185 32.13 -0.11 -3.19
CA ASP A 185 32.61 0.66 -4.34
C ASP A 185 32.90 -0.25 -5.54
N SER A 186 33.52 -1.40 -5.29
CA SER A 186 33.78 -2.41 -6.33
C SER A 186 32.51 -3.06 -6.88
N CYS A 187 31.40 -3.00 -6.14
CA CYS A 187 30.07 -3.48 -6.56
C CYS A 187 29.14 -2.38 -7.10
N GLY A 188 29.61 -1.13 -7.26
CA GLY A 188 28.80 -0.03 -7.79
C GLY A 188 27.67 0.46 -6.86
N HIS A 189 27.70 0.08 -5.58
CA HIS A 189 26.65 0.39 -4.61
C HIS A 189 26.98 1.61 -3.73
N LEU A 190 28.15 2.24 -3.93
CA LEU A 190 28.58 3.44 -3.22
C LEU A 190 27.61 4.64 -3.30
N PRO A 191 26.98 4.96 -4.46
CA PRO A 191 26.03 6.07 -4.52
C PRO A 191 24.78 5.82 -3.65
N VAL A 192 24.35 4.56 -3.55
CA VAL A 192 23.22 4.14 -2.70
C VAL A 192 23.59 4.21 -1.22
N PHE A 193 24.85 3.94 -0.87
CA PHE A 193 25.34 4.02 0.50
C PHE A 193 25.54 5.48 0.97
N LEU A 194 26.10 6.35 0.11
CA LEU A 194 26.26 7.77 0.38
C LEU A 194 24.91 8.50 0.51
N SER A 195 23.94 8.18 -0.34
CA SER A 195 22.56 8.68 -0.20
C SER A 195 21.81 8.06 1.00
N ARG A 196 22.34 6.98 1.60
CA ARG A 196 21.89 6.43 2.90
C ARG A 196 22.50 7.19 4.07
N LEU A 197 23.76 7.61 3.98
CA LEU A 197 24.46 8.40 4.99
C LEU A 197 23.94 9.84 5.07
N GLN A 198 23.73 10.50 3.93
CA GLN A 198 23.04 11.80 3.88
C GLN A 198 21.61 11.71 4.46
N ARG A 199 20.99 10.53 4.38
CA ARG A 199 19.68 10.23 5.01
C ARG A 199 19.73 10.07 6.53
N VAL A 200 20.90 9.78 7.11
CA VAL A 200 21.12 9.68 8.56
C VAL A 200 21.27 11.07 9.18
N GLU A 201 21.79 12.06 8.46
CA GLU A 201 21.84 13.45 8.95
C GLU A 201 20.44 14.08 9.02
N ASN A 202 19.51 13.66 8.16
CA ASN A 202 18.10 14.05 8.20
C ASN A 202 17.24 13.20 9.18
N ALA A 203 17.85 12.46 10.11
CA ALA A 203 17.17 11.48 10.98
C ALA A 203 16.26 12.05 12.09
N SER A 204 15.78 13.28 11.95
CA SER A 204 14.78 13.87 12.86
C SER A 204 13.33 13.60 12.44
N THR A 205 13.10 12.97 11.28
CA THR A 205 11.74 12.80 10.73
C THR A 205 11.23 11.36 10.87
N PHE A 206 10.03 11.24 11.47
CA PHE A 206 9.34 9.98 11.78
C PHE A 206 8.79 9.27 10.53
N TRP A 207 8.62 9.98 9.41
CA TRP A 207 8.20 9.43 8.12
C TRP A 207 9.23 9.75 7.04
N GLY A 208 9.60 8.75 6.26
CA GLY A 208 10.46 8.96 5.09
C GLY A 208 10.46 7.73 4.18
N ARG A 209 10.85 7.92 2.93
CA ARG A 209 10.95 6.86 1.92
C ARG A 209 12.29 6.11 1.97
#